data_AF-A0A972KCA6-F1
#
_entry.id   AF-A0A972KCA6-F1
#
_cell.length_a   1.000
_cell.length_b   1.000
_cell.length_c   1.000
_cell.angle_alpha   90.00
_cell.angle_beta   90.00
_cell.angle_gamma   90.00
#
_symmetry.space_group_name_H-M   'P 1'
#
loop_
_entity.id
_entity.type
_entity.pdbx_description
1 polymer ?
#
loop_
_entity_poly.entity_id
_entity_poly.type
_entity_poly.pdbx_seq_one_letter_code
_entity_poly.pdbx_strand_id
1 'polypeptide(L)' 'MAIRDLYVVDNDGHVIGVVSAASVDSLAFDYGAGYAGVPISTSMPTARRHYTHTAITPYLWGLLPDNPNVISRWAREA' A
#
# COMPACT_ATOMS: atom_id res chain seq x y z
N MET A 1 -14.41 8.40 10.91
CA MET A 1 -13.87 8.94 9.64
C MET A 1 -13.42 7.75 8.81
N ALA A 2 -14.03 7.51 7.65
CA ALA A 2 -13.68 6.35 6.82
C ALA A 2 -12.34 6.60 6.11
N ILE A 3 -11.40 5.67 6.20
CA ILE A 3 -10.16 5.73 5.43
C ILE A 3 -10.52 5.39 3.98
N ARG A 4 -10.06 6.22 3.04
CA ARG A 4 -10.30 6.00 1.62
C ARG A 4 -9.38 4.91 1.11
N ASP A 5 -9.90 4.09 0.20
CA ASP A 5 -9.09 3.15 -0.55
C ASP A 5 -8.07 3.88 -1.42
N LEU A 6 -6.86 3.32 -1.47
CA LEU A 6 -5.77 3.80 -2.31
C LEU A 6 -5.56 2.80 -3.44
N TYR A 7 -5.82 3.23 -4.66
CA TYR A 7 -5.54 2.41 -5.84
C TYR A 7 -4.05 2.44 -6.15
N VAL A 8 -3.45 1.27 -6.26
CA VAL A 8 -2.06 1.12 -6.70
C VAL A 8 -2.08 1.00 -8.20
N VAL A 9 -1.28 1.84 -8.87
CA VAL A 9 -1.18 1.89 -10.33
C VAL A 9 0.25 1.62 -10.77
N ASP A 10 0.42 1.00 -11.93
CA ASP A 10 1.73 0.89 -12.58
C ASP A 10 2.11 2.17 -13.34
N ASN A 11 3.28 2.16 -13.97
CA ASN A 11 3.80 3.31 -14.72
C ASN A 11 2.98 3.64 -15.98
N ASP A 12 2.18 2.68 -16.47
CA ASP A 12 1.28 2.86 -17.61
C ASP A 12 -0.13 3.30 -17.16
N GLY A 13 -0.36 3.46 -15.86
CA GLY A 13 -1.61 3.89 -15.26
C GLY A 13 -2.64 2.77 -15.06
N HIS A 14 -2.28 1.51 -15.23
CA HIS A 14 -3.18 0.40 -14.96
C HIS A 14 -3.27 0.14 -13.45
N VAL A 15 -4.49 -0.06 -12.96
CA VAL A 15 -4.72 -0.46 -11.57
C VAL A 15 -4.24 -1.89 -11.37
N ILE A 16 -3.25 -2.07 -10.49
CA ILE A 16 -2.67 -3.37 -10.16
C ILE A 16 -3.24 -3.96 -8.87
N GLY A 17 -3.84 -3.13 -8.03
CA GLY A 17 -4.43 -3.53 -6.76
C GLY A 17 -4.97 -2.35 -5.96
N VAL A 18 -5.43 -2.64 -4.75
CA VAL A 18 -5.99 -1.66 -3.84
C VAL A 18 -5.44 -1.86 -2.44
N VAL A 19 -5.05 -0.76 -1.80
CA VAL A 19 -4.82 -0.72 -0.36
C VAL A 19 -6.10 -0.20 0.28
N SER A 20 -6.69 -1.00 1.15
CA SER A 20 -7.91 -0.66 1.89
C SER A 20 -7.62 -0.65 3.39
N ALA A 21 -8.43 0.08 4.16
CA ALA A 21 -8.28 0.11 5.61
C ALA A 21 -9.63 0.39 6.29
N ALA A 22 -9.99 -0.43 7.29
CA ALA A 22 -11.05 -0.08 8.22
C ALA A 22 -10.56 0.89 9.31
N SER A 23 -9.26 0.81 9.63
CA SER A 23 -8.51 1.62 10.60
C SER A 23 -7.01 1.61 10.24
N VAL A 24 -6.21 2.47 10.86
CA VAL A 24 -4.75 2.54 10.64
C VAL A 24 -4.09 1.17 10.89
N ASP A 25 -4.57 0.42 11.87
CA ASP A 25 -4.02 -0.89 12.25
C ASP A 25 -4.59 -2.07 11.43
N SER A 26 -5.47 -1.78 10.45
CA SER A 26 -6.13 -2.81 9.62
C SER A 26 -5.97 -2.57 8.12
N LEU A 27 -4.87 -1.92 7.73
CA LEU A 27 -4.47 -1.85 6.33
C LEU A 27 -4.39 -3.25 5.71
N ALA A 28 -4.89 -3.39 4.49
CA ALA A 28 -4.74 -4.59 3.70
C ALA A 28 -4.48 -4.23 2.25
N PHE A 29 -3.81 -5.12 1.53
CA PHE A 29 -3.58 -4.97 0.11
C PHE A 29 -4.03 -6.19 -0.67
N ASP A 30 -4.77 -5.91 -1.72
CA ASP A 30 -5.31 -6.89 -2.63
C ASP A 30 -4.80 -6.60 -4.04
N TYR A 31 -4.10 -7.55 -4.63
CA TYR A 31 -3.83 -7.55 -6.06
C TYR A 31 -5.15 -7.70 -6.83
N GLY A 32 -5.29 -6.98 -7.94
CA GLY A 32 -6.40 -7.16 -8.86
C GLY A 32 -6.49 -8.62 -9.35
N ALA A 33 -7.70 -9.14 -9.50
CA ALA A 33 -7.93 -10.57 -9.80
C ALA A 33 -7.19 -11.07 -11.06
N GLY A 34 -7.05 -10.20 -12.07
CA GLY A 34 -6.36 -10.51 -13.33
C GLY A 34 -4.89 -10.09 -13.37
N TYR A 35 -4.33 -9.50 -12.31
CA TYR A 35 -2.98 -8.97 -12.35
C TYR A 35 -1.95 -10.11 -12.38
N ALA A 36 -1.15 -10.23 -13.43
CA ALA A 36 -0.10 -11.26 -13.55
C ALA A 36 1.29 -10.65 -13.76
N GLY A 37 1.44 -9.37 -13.46
CA GLY A 37 2.68 -8.61 -13.64
C GLY A 37 3.70 -8.79 -12.51
N VAL A 38 4.67 -7.88 -12.48
CA VAL A 38 5.73 -7.83 -11.47
C VAL A 38 5.14 -7.47 -10.11
N PRO A 39 5.42 -8.22 -9.03
CA PRO A 39 4.91 -7.85 -7.72
C PRO A 39 5.46 -6.49 -7.25
N ILE A 40 4.66 -5.73 -6.51
CA ILE A 40 5.09 -4.42 -5.96
C ILE A 40 6.22 -4.56 -4.92
N SER A 41 6.35 -5.74 -4.34
CA SER A 41 7.42 -6.12 -3.42
C SER A 41 7.70 -7.61 -3.54
N THR A 42 8.96 -8.01 -3.46
CA THR A 42 9.35 -9.43 -3.46
C THR A 42 8.85 -10.18 -2.22
N SER A 43 8.57 -9.47 -1.12
CA SER A 43 7.92 -10.03 0.08
C SER A 43 6.41 -10.23 -0.10
N MET A 44 5.82 -9.68 -1.17
CA MET A 44 4.40 -9.77 -1.50
C MET A 44 4.20 -10.31 -2.94
N PRO A 45 4.53 -11.58 -3.21
CA PRO A 45 4.37 -12.19 -4.53
C PRO A 45 2.92 -12.27 -5.01
N THR A 46 2.67 -12.04 -6.31
CA THR A 46 1.32 -12.02 -6.91
C THR A 46 0.52 -13.32 -6.77
N ALA A 47 1.18 -14.46 -6.50
CA ALA A 47 0.54 -15.74 -6.23
C ALA A 47 -0.40 -15.70 -5.01
N ARG A 48 -0.04 -14.91 -3.99
CA ARG A 48 -0.93 -14.61 -2.86
C ARG A 48 -1.58 -13.26 -3.15
N ARG A 49 -2.90 -13.27 -3.35
CA ARG A 49 -3.63 -12.07 -3.77
C ARG A 49 -3.88 -11.07 -2.65
N HIS A 50 -3.95 -11.54 -1.41
CA HIS A 50 -4.33 -10.75 -0.23
C HIS A 50 -3.20 -10.71 0.82
N TYR A 51 -2.89 -9.50 1.28
CA TYR A 51 -1.90 -9.18 2.29
C TYR A 51 -2.49 -8.35 3.41
N THR A 52 -2.28 -8.81 4.65
CA THR A 52 -2.75 -8.13 5.85
C THR A 52 -1.80 -7.01 6.27
N HIS A 53 -2.22 -6.22 7.26
CA HIS A 53 -1.49 -5.08 7.81
C HIS A 53 -0.01 -5.37 8.04
N THR A 54 0.30 -6.46 8.73
CA THR A 54 1.69 -6.84 9.06
C THR A 54 2.58 -7.06 7.84
N ALA A 55 2.01 -7.47 6.70
CA ALA A 55 2.76 -7.71 5.47
C ALA A 55 2.96 -6.43 4.65
N ILE A 56 1.94 -5.56 4.57
CA ILE A 56 2.02 -4.34 3.75
C ILE A 56 2.69 -3.17 4.48
N THR A 57 2.54 -3.05 5.81
CA THR A 57 3.05 -1.91 6.57
C THR A 57 4.55 -1.64 6.32
N PRO A 58 5.46 -2.63 6.31
CA PRO A 58 6.87 -2.38 6.00
C PRO A 58 7.10 -1.81 4.59
N TYR A 59 6.32 -2.23 3.60
CA TYR A 59 6.42 -1.71 2.24
C TYR A 59 5.99 -0.24 2.18
N LEU A 60 4.85 0.11 2.79
CA LEU A 60 4.36 1.49 2.81
C LEU A 60 5.30 2.44 3.53
N TRP A 61 5.88 2.02 4.67
CA TRP A 61 6.88 2.81 5.37
C TRP A 61 8.14 3.03 4.53
N GLY A 62 8.54 2.05 3.72
CA GLY A 62 9.66 2.19 2.78
C GLY A 62 9.42 3.18 1.63
N LEU A 63 8.19 3.65 1.43
CA LEU A 63 7.85 4.71 0.47
C LEU A 63 7.91 6.11 1.09
N LEU A 64 7.99 6.20 2.42
CA LEU A 64 8.03 7.47 3.14
C LEU A 64 9.49 7.94 3.32
N PRO A 65 9.72 9.25 3.54
CA PRO A 65 11.04 9.74 3.89
C PRO A 65 11.52 9.18 5.23
N ASP A 66 12.79 8.80 5.32
CA ASP A 66 13.38 8.27 6.55
C ASP A 66 13.50 9.31 7.68
N ASN A 67 13.42 10.61 7.36
CA ASN A 67 13.58 11.68 8.34
C ASN A 67 12.26 11.91 9.10
N PRO A 68 12.21 11.64 10.43
CA PRO A 68 10.99 11.76 11.21
C PRO A 68 10.45 13.20 11.28
N ASN A 69 11.31 14.21 11.11
CA ASN A 69 10.87 15.61 11.06
C ASN A 69 10.04 15.90 9.80
N VAL A 70 10.39 15.27 8.67
CA VAL A 70 9.65 15.40 7.40
C VAL A 70 8.29 14.73 7.52
N ILE A 71 8.25 13.50 8.04
CA ILE A 71 7.00 12.77 8.29
C ILE A 71 6.09 13.57 9.22
N SER A 72 6.64 14.06 10.35
CA SER A 72 5.87 14.83 11.33
C SER A 72 5.32 16.13 10.76
N ARG A 73 6.07 16.77 9.84
CA ARG A 73 5.62 17.97 9.16
C ARG A 73 4.46 17.65 8.22
N TRP A 74 4.58 16.63 7.38
CA TRP A 74 3.51 16.22 6.46
C TRP A 74 2.23 15.81 7.20
N ALA A 75 2.36 15.11 8.32
CA ALA A 75 1.21 14.72 9.15
C ALA A 75 0.44 15.91 9.74
N ARG A 76 1.06 17.09 9.87
CA ARG A 76 0.38 18.33 10.31
C ARG A 76 -0.24 19.12 9.17
N GLU A 77 0.25 18.92 7.94
CA GLU A 77 -0.22 19.62 6.74
C GLU A 77 -1.34 18.85 6.01
N ALA A 78 -1.49 17.55 6.28
CA ALA A 78 -2.54 16.66 5.75
C ALA A 78 -3.87 16.80 6.52
#